data_AF-A0A0C2FDS8-F1
#
_entry.id   AF-A0A0C2FDS8-F1
#
_cell.length_a   1.000
_cell.length_b   1.000
_cell.length_c   1.000
_cell.angle_alpha   90.00
_cell.angle_beta   90.00
_cell.angle_gamma   90.00
#
_symmetry.space_group_name_H-M   'P 1'
#
loop_
_entity.id
_entity.type
_entity.pdbx_description
1 polymer ?
#
loop_
_entity_poly.entity_id
_entity_poly.type
_entity_poly.pdbx_seq_one_letter_code
_entity_poly.pdbx_strand_id
1 'polypeptide(L)'
;MNSFFLALIILGVAECGRFEVKKRPRFPEPPFLKNMTREAKREYLDILRNRNETIAAQKQQVLAWARNYSIEAQVQQFEAELNQYKTQLRANVTALLDALPQAYQRLNEITDNESQTPIQLKEALDQFKNSNKMVKRS
;
A
#
# COMPACT_ATOMS: atom_id res chain seq x y z
N MET A 1 40.40 3.62 6.72
CA MET A 1 39.03 3.47 6.16
C MET A 1 38.17 2.87 7.27
N ASN A 2 37.08 3.43 7.76
CA ASN A 2 36.15 4.37 7.15
C ASN A 2 35.30 5.07 8.24
N SER A 3 35.81 6.15 8.84
CA SER A 3 35.00 7.06 9.68
C SER A 3 34.00 7.91 8.87
N PHE A 4 33.93 7.73 7.55
CA PHE A 4 33.02 8.47 6.67
C PHE A 4 31.61 7.86 6.55
N PHE A 5 31.38 6.61 6.97
CA PHE A 5 30.07 5.97 6.83
C PHE A 5 29.05 6.39 7.90
N LEU A 6 29.50 6.90 9.06
CA LEU A 6 28.59 7.41 10.10
C LEU A 6 28.05 8.82 9.80
N ALA A 7 28.72 9.60 8.95
CA ALA A 7 28.30 10.96 8.63
C ALA A 7 27.09 11.02 7.67
N LEU A 8 26.83 9.97 6.88
CA LEU A 8 25.68 9.92 5.96
C LEU A 8 24.38 9.47 6.62
N ILE A 9 24.43 8.89 7.83
CA ILE A 9 23.22 8.51 8.58
C ILE A 9 22.58 9.74 9.25
N ILE A 10 23.40 10.75 9.59
CA ILE A 10 22.93 11.96 10.29
C ILE A 10 22.32 13.01 9.33
N LEU A 11 22.71 13.02 8.05
CA LEU A 11 22.11 13.90 7.03
C LEU A 11 20.72 13.45 6.57
N GLY A 12 20.36 12.17 6.72
CA GLY A 12 19.05 11.65 6.32
C GLY A 12 17.87 12.10 7.19
N VAL A 13 18.13 12.62 8.39
CA VAL A 13 17.08 13.06 9.33
C VAL A 13 16.67 14.53 9.11
N ALA A 14 17.52 15.33 8.47
CA ALA A 14 17.27 16.77 8.30
C ALA A 14 16.41 17.13 7.06
N GLU A 15 16.17 16.20 6.13
CA GLU A 15 15.38 16.46 4.90
C GLU A 15 13.97 15.85 4.90
N CYS A 16 13.53 15.20 5.98
CA CYS A 16 12.11 14.85 6.16
C CYS A 16 11.19 16.06 6.46
N GLY A 17 11.75 17.29 6.48
CA GLY A 17 11.07 18.51 6.92
C GLY A 17 10.23 19.25 5.87
N ARG A 18 10.02 18.71 4.67
CA ARG A 18 9.11 19.30 3.67
C ARG A 18 8.35 18.24 2.90
N PHE A 19 7.59 17.40 3.60
CA PHE A 19 6.47 16.74 2.95
C PHE A 19 5.42 17.83 2.70
N GLU A 20 5.45 18.42 1.49
CA GLU A 20 4.26 19.05 0.93
C GLU A 20 3.09 18.13 1.25
N VAL A 21 2.01 18.66 1.83
CA VAL A 21 0.79 17.91 2.07
C VAL A 21 0.21 17.54 0.71
N LYS A 22 0.77 16.50 0.08
CA LYS A 22 0.24 15.87 -1.11
C LYS A 22 -1.21 15.59 -0.78
N LYS A 23 -2.13 16.19 -1.55
CA LYS A 23 -3.58 15.97 -1.44
C LYS A 23 -3.77 14.49 -1.13
N ARG A 24 -4.36 14.19 0.04
CA ARG A 24 -4.58 12.79 0.46
C ARG A 24 -5.15 12.06 -0.73
N PRO A 25 -4.61 10.88 -1.13
CA PRO A 25 -5.15 10.14 -2.25
C PRO A 25 -6.65 10.03 -2.01
N ARG A 26 -7.44 10.58 -2.93
CA ARG A 26 -8.89 10.41 -2.90
C ARG A 26 -9.08 8.90 -3.03
N PHE A 27 -9.43 8.24 -1.93
CA PHE A 27 -9.87 6.86 -2.00
C PHE A 27 -10.99 6.81 -3.05
N PRO A 28 -10.89 5.93 -4.05
CA PRO A 28 -11.92 5.83 -5.07
C PRO A 28 -13.27 5.62 -4.37
N GLU A 29 -14.27 6.38 -4.80
CA GLU A 29 -15.62 6.29 -4.23
C GLU A 29 -16.14 4.85 -4.38
N PRO A 30 -16.66 4.22 -3.32
CA PRO A 30 -17.27 2.89 -3.41
C PRO A 30 -18.31 2.83 -4.54
N PRO A 31 -18.33 1.77 -5.36
CA PRO A 31 -19.22 1.68 -6.52
C PRO A 31 -20.70 1.88 -6.19
N PHE A 32 -21.15 1.37 -5.04
CA PHE A 32 -22.54 1.49 -4.58
C PHE A 32 -22.96 2.94 -4.26
N LEU A 33 -22.01 3.86 -4.06
CA LEU A 33 -22.31 5.28 -3.83
C LEU A 33 -22.52 6.07 -5.13
N LYS A 34 -22.11 5.57 -6.30
CA LYS A 34 -22.11 6.37 -7.55
C LYS A 34 -23.47 7.00 -7.85
N ASN A 35 -24.55 6.23 -7.66
CA ASN A 35 -25.92 6.62 -8.01
C ASN A 35 -26.74 7.15 -6.82
N MET A 36 -26.10 7.41 -5.67
CA MET A 36 -26.80 7.90 -4.48
C MET A 36 -26.92 9.43 -4.43
N THR A 37 -27.90 9.92 -3.69
CA THR A 37 -28.07 11.35 -3.43
C THR A 37 -26.91 11.92 -2.60
N ARG A 38 -26.74 13.25 -2.61
CA ARG A 38 -25.68 13.90 -1.84
C ARG A 38 -25.84 13.68 -0.33
N GLU A 39 -27.10 13.62 0.11
CA GLU A 39 -27.51 13.38 1.48
C GLU A 39 -27.11 11.97 1.92
N ALA A 40 -27.45 10.95 1.13
CA ALA A 40 -27.09 9.57 1.45
C ALA A 40 -25.57 9.36 1.48
N LYS A 41 -24.82 9.98 0.55
CA LYS A 41 -23.35 9.98 0.58
C LYS A 41 -22.80 10.67 1.83
N ARG A 42 -23.43 11.76 2.28
CA ARG A 42 -23.02 12.48 3.50
C ARG A 42 -23.21 11.60 4.73
N GLU A 43 -24.38 10.98 4.89
CA GLU A 43 -24.68 10.07 6.01
C GLU A 43 -23.67 8.92 6.09
N TYR A 44 -23.38 8.28 4.96
CA TYR A 44 -22.35 7.24 4.89
C TYR A 44 -20.98 7.75 5.34
N LEU A 45 -20.56 8.93 4.87
CA LEU A 45 -19.27 9.51 5.26
C LEU A 45 -19.24 9.91 6.74
N ASP A 46 -20.36 10.34 7.31
CA ASP A 46 -20.46 10.70 8.72
C ASP A 46 -20.30 9.48 9.63
N ILE A 47 -20.89 8.33 9.25
CA ILE A 47 -20.65 7.04 9.92
C ILE A 47 -19.15 6.70 9.93
N LEU A 48 -18.49 6.80 8.77
CA LEU A 48 -17.06 6.47 8.65
C LEU A 48 -16.13 7.46 9.36
N ARG A 49 -16.57 8.70 9.57
CA ARG A 49 -15.79 9.74 10.25
C ARG A 49 -15.87 9.65 11.77
N ASN A 50 -16.85 8.93 12.31
CA ASN A 50 -17.02 8.78 13.75
C ASN A 50 -15.82 8.02 14.36
N ARG A 51 -14.96 8.73 15.08
CA ARG A 51 -13.75 8.16 15.69
C ARG A 51 -13.98 7.53 17.05
N ASN A 52 -15.20 7.60 17.59
CA ASN A 52 -15.53 7.13 18.92
C ASN A 52 -16.05 5.69 18.93
N GLU A 53 -16.19 5.08 17.74
CA GLU A 53 -16.75 3.75 17.58
C GLU A 53 -15.74 2.75 17.04
N THR A 54 -15.99 1.48 17.34
CA THR A 54 -15.22 0.39 16.73
C THR A 54 -15.56 0.27 15.24
N ILE A 55 -14.62 -0.24 14.46
CA ILE A 55 -14.84 -0.53 13.04
C ILE A 55 -16.02 -1.52 12.86
N ALA A 56 -16.20 -2.46 13.79
CA ALA A 56 -17.32 -3.38 13.77
C ALA A 56 -18.66 -2.67 13.97
N ALA A 57 -18.72 -1.72 14.91
CA ALA A 57 -19.91 -0.89 15.12
C ALA A 57 -20.22 -0.01 13.89
N GLN A 58 -19.19 0.64 13.31
CA GLN A 58 -19.34 1.40 12.07
C GLN A 58 -19.90 0.54 10.93
N LYS A 59 -19.42 -0.70 10.77
CA LYS A 59 -19.96 -1.63 9.77
C LYS A 59 -21.43 -1.95 9.98
N GLN A 60 -21.84 -2.17 11.24
CA GLN A 60 -23.26 -2.40 11.54
C GLN A 60 -24.10 -1.15 11.23
N GLN A 61 -23.58 0.05 11.49
CA GLN A 61 -24.25 1.30 11.10
C GLN A 61 -24.34 1.48 9.59
N VAL A 62 -23.28 1.16 8.84
CA VAL A 62 -23.30 1.16 7.37
C VAL A 62 -24.33 0.16 6.84
N LEU A 63 -24.46 -1.03 7.43
CA LEU A 63 -25.49 -2.00 7.03
C LEU A 63 -26.91 -1.47 7.33
N ALA A 64 -27.13 -0.87 8.50
CA ALA A 64 -28.42 -0.26 8.84
C ALA A 64 -28.78 0.89 7.88
N TRP A 65 -27.82 1.78 7.60
CA TRP A 65 -27.95 2.82 6.58
C TRP A 65 -28.26 2.22 5.20
N ALA A 66 -27.56 1.17 4.80
CA ALA A 66 -27.77 0.51 3.50
C ALA A 66 -29.17 -0.09 3.38
N ARG A 67 -29.75 -0.62 4.46
CA ARG A 67 -31.15 -1.10 4.49
C ARG A 67 -32.14 0.04 4.26
N ASN A 68 -31.93 1.20 4.89
CA ASN A 68 -32.79 2.37 4.69
C ASN A 68 -32.83 2.83 3.22
N TYR A 69 -31.73 2.65 2.49
CA TYR A 69 -31.63 2.96 1.07
C TYR A 69 -31.84 1.76 0.14
N SER A 70 -32.20 0.58 0.66
CA SER A 70 -32.39 -0.66 -0.11
C SER A 70 -31.18 -1.08 -0.96
N ILE A 71 -29.95 -0.81 -0.49
CA ILE A 71 -28.68 -1.17 -1.15
C ILE A 71 -27.83 -2.16 -0.34
N GLU A 72 -28.41 -2.82 0.66
CA GLU A 72 -27.71 -3.76 1.55
C GLU A 72 -26.89 -4.81 0.78
N ALA A 73 -27.47 -5.41 -0.27
CA ALA A 73 -26.78 -6.40 -1.09
C ALA A 73 -25.52 -5.85 -1.78
N GLN A 74 -25.57 -4.60 -2.27
CA GLN A 74 -24.41 -3.96 -2.94
C GLN A 74 -23.29 -3.65 -1.94
N VAL A 75 -23.66 -3.23 -0.73
CA VAL A 75 -22.72 -2.97 0.36
C VAL A 75 -22.06 -4.27 0.83
N GLN A 76 -22.84 -5.33 1.04
CA GLN A 76 -22.33 -6.65 1.45
C GLN A 76 -21.40 -7.24 0.38
N GLN A 77 -21.74 -7.13 -0.90
CA GLN A 77 -20.88 -7.56 -2.00
C GLN A 77 -19.55 -6.81 -1.97
N PHE A 78 -19.59 -5.48 -1.85
CA PHE A 78 -18.38 -4.67 -1.77
C PHE A 78 -17.51 -5.03 -0.55
N GLU A 79 -18.12 -5.30 0.60
CA GLU A 79 -17.38 -5.78 1.77
C GLU A 79 -16.68 -7.12 1.54
N ALA A 80 -17.35 -8.05 0.84
CA ALA A 80 -16.76 -9.33 0.48
C ALA A 80 -15.56 -9.16 -0.47
N GLU A 81 -15.70 -8.31 -1.50
CA GLU A 81 -14.62 -7.97 -2.44
C GLU A 81 -13.42 -7.33 -1.71
N LEU A 82 -13.66 -6.41 -0.77
CA LEU A 82 -12.61 -5.82 0.06
C LEU A 82 -11.90 -6.86 0.94
N ASN A 83 -12.63 -7.81 1.50
CA ASN A 83 -12.04 -8.87 2.31
C ASN A 83 -11.18 -9.80 1.45
N GLN A 84 -11.64 -10.18 0.25
CA GLN A 84 -10.87 -10.97 -0.70
C GLN A 84 -9.59 -10.22 -1.12
N TYR A 85 -9.70 -8.94 -1.48
CA TYR A 85 -8.55 -8.11 -1.84
C TYR A 85 -7.54 -8.01 -0.70
N LYS A 86 -8.00 -7.80 0.56
CA LYS A 86 -7.13 -7.79 1.74
C LYS A 86 -6.39 -9.11 1.92
N THR A 87 -7.06 -10.25 1.72
CA THR A 87 -6.44 -11.58 1.81
C THR A 87 -5.38 -11.77 0.74
N GLN A 88 -5.68 -11.42 -0.51
CA GLN A 88 -4.71 -11.47 -1.61
C GLN A 88 -3.51 -10.55 -1.37
N LEU A 89 -3.76 -9.32 -0.92
CA LEU A 89 -2.71 -8.37 -0.59
C LEU A 89 -1.80 -8.90 0.53
N ARG A 90 -2.38 -9.48 1.59
CA ARG A 90 -1.62 -10.10 2.67
C ARG A 90 -0.74 -11.23 2.15
N ALA A 91 -1.30 -12.13 1.34
CA ALA A 91 -0.53 -13.23 0.74
C ALA A 91 0.63 -12.71 -0.12
N ASN A 92 0.40 -11.68 -0.94
CA ASN A 92 1.45 -11.08 -1.77
C ASN A 92 2.54 -10.41 -0.94
N VAL A 93 2.17 -9.71 0.14
CA VAL A 93 3.14 -9.09 1.07
C VAL A 93 3.93 -10.17 1.82
N THR A 94 3.30 -11.24 2.26
CA THR A 94 3.99 -12.38 2.89
C THR A 94 5.00 -12.99 1.93
N ALA A 95 4.61 -13.28 0.68
CA ALA A 95 5.52 -13.81 -0.33
C ALA A 95 6.71 -12.87 -0.61
N LEU A 96 6.49 -11.55 -0.60
CA LEU A 96 7.55 -10.55 -0.72
C LEU A 96 8.51 -10.60 0.48
N LEU A 97 7.98 -10.69 1.70
CA LEU A 97 8.79 -10.79 2.92
C LEU A 97 9.63 -12.07 2.93
N ASP A 98 9.08 -13.19 2.45
CA ASP A 98 9.80 -14.47 2.35
C ASP A 98 10.93 -14.40 1.31
N ALA A 99 10.74 -13.67 0.21
CA ALA A 99 11.75 -13.51 -0.84
C ALA A 99 12.81 -12.44 -0.51
N LEU A 100 12.50 -11.50 0.39
CA LEU A 100 13.33 -10.32 0.66
C LEU A 100 14.75 -10.66 1.15
N PRO A 101 14.97 -11.60 2.11
CA PRO A 101 16.32 -11.93 2.58
C PRO A 101 17.23 -12.42 1.45
N GLN A 102 16.71 -13.26 0.57
CA GLN A 102 17.47 -13.79 -0.57
C GLN A 102 17.76 -12.70 -1.61
N ALA A 103 16.79 -11.82 -1.88
CA ALA A 103 17.01 -10.67 -2.75
C ALA A 103 18.09 -9.73 -2.19
N TYR A 104 18.09 -9.50 -0.87
CA TYR A 104 19.10 -8.70 -0.20
C TYR A 104 20.50 -9.34 -0.28
N GLN A 105 20.61 -10.65 -0.05
CA GLN A 105 21.87 -11.38 -0.21
C GLN A 105 22.45 -11.25 -1.62
N ARG A 106 21.63 -11.51 -2.66
CA ARG A 106 22.06 -11.36 -4.06
C ARG A 106 22.47 -9.94 -4.42
N LEU A 107 21.80 -8.93 -3.86
CA LEU A 107 22.17 -7.54 -4.08
C LEU A 107 23.59 -7.28 -3.55
N ASN A 108 23.89 -7.72 -2.34
CA ASN A 108 25.23 -7.57 -1.75
C ASN A 108 26.28 -8.35 -2.55
N GLU A 109 25.97 -9.58 -3.00
CA GLU A 109 26.88 -10.36 -3.87
C GLU A 109 27.23 -9.61 -5.17
N ILE A 110 26.28 -8.87 -5.74
CA ILE A 110 26.52 -8.06 -6.94
C ILE A 110 27.38 -6.83 -6.59
N THR A 111 27.06 -6.11 -5.51
CA THR A 111 27.74 -4.85 -5.18
C THR A 111 29.13 -5.04 -4.60
N ASP A 112 29.37 -6.14 -3.90
CA ASP A 112 30.63 -6.42 -3.20
C ASP A 112 31.62 -7.15 -4.11
N ASN A 113 31.24 -7.46 -5.36
CA ASN A 113 32.10 -8.10 -6.34
C ASN A 113 33.08 -7.12 -7.00
N GLU A 114 34.22 -6.91 -6.33
CA GLU A 114 35.30 -6.02 -6.81
C GLU A 114 36.01 -6.53 -8.08
N SER A 115 35.75 -7.75 -8.54
CA SER A 115 36.34 -8.30 -9.78
C SER A 115 35.62 -7.82 -11.06
N GLN A 116 34.46 -7.19 -10.92
CA GLN A 116 33.67 -6.68 -12.05
C GLN A 116 34.11 -5.27 -12.50
N THR A 117 33.93 -4.99 -13.78
CA THR A 117 33.99 -3.62 -14.31
C THR A 117 32.68 -2.85 -14.00
N PRO A 118 32.69 -1.51 -14.04
CA PRO A 118 31.48 -0.70 -13.83
C PRO A 118 30.33 -1.03 -14.79
N ILE A 119 30.63 -1.45 -16.02
CA ILE A 119 29.62 -1.86 -17.01
C ILE A 119 28.97 -3.19 -16.59
N GLN A 120 29.78 -4.16 -16.17
CA GLN A 120 29.28 -5.46 -15.69
C GLN A 120 28.44 -5.33 -14.42
N LEU A 121 28.84 -4.45 -13.48
CA LEU A 121 28.05 -4.15 -12.30
C LEU A 121 26.67 -3.57 -12.69
N LYS A 122 26.64 -2.61 -13.61
CA LYS A 122 25.39 -2.04 -14.12
C LYS A 122 24.49 -3.10 -14.75
N GLU A 123 25.04 -3.97 -15.59
CA GLU A 123 24.30 -5.06 -16.23
C GLU A 123 23.73 -6.04 -15.19
N ALA A 124 24.51 -6.42 -14.18
CA ALA A 124 24.07 -7.30 -13.10
C ALA A 124 22.94 -6.67 -12.27
N LEU A 125 23.03 -5.38 -11.95
CA LEU A 125 21.96 -4.65 -11.25
C LEU A 125 20.68 -4.53 -12.09
N ASP A 126 20.81 -4.29 -13.40
CA ASP A 126 19.68 -4.24 -14.33
C ASP A 126 18.99 -5.62 -14.41
N GLN A 127 19.75 -6.71 -14.48
CA GLN A 127 19.22 -8.08 -14.43
C GLN A 127 18.52 -8.38 -13.10
N PHE A 128 19.16 -8.08 -11.96
CA PHE A 128 18.60 -8.25 -10.63
C PHE A 128 17.26 -7.52 -10.48
N LYS A 129 17.20 -6.25 -10.92
CA LYS A 129 15.98 -5.45 -10.89
C LYS A 129 14.87 -6.05 -11.76
N ASN A 130 15.21 -6.57 -12.94
CA ASN A 130 14.24 -7.16 -13.85
C ASN A 130 13.68 -8.49 -13.31
N SER A 131 14.54 -9.33 -12.71
CA SER A 131 14.11 -10.59 -12.08
C SER A 131 13.23 -10.37 -10.85
N ASN A 132 13.41 -9.25 -10.14
CA ASN A 132 12.64 -8.90 -8.94
C ASN A 132 11.45 -7.95 -9.21
N LYS A 133 11.17 -7.63 -10.48
CA LYS A 133 10.02 -6.80 -10.85
C LYS A 133 8.72 -7.58 -10.67
N MET A 134 8.26 -7.69 -9.42
CA MET A 134 6.90 -8.11 -9.11
C MET A 134 5.94 -6.97 -9.47
N VAL A 135 5.45 -6.96 -10.71
CA VAL A 135 4.09 -6.57 -11.15
C VAL A 135 4.07 -6.66 -12.68
N LYS A 136 3.41 -7.71 -13.21
CA LYS A 136 2.69 -7.56 -14.48
C LYS A 136 1.52 -6.63 -14.17
N ARG A 137 1.53 -5.42 -14.73
CA ARG A 137 0.32 -4.60 -14.82
C ARG A 137 -0.57 -5.31 -15.84
N SER A 138 -1.45 -6.19 -15.36
CA SER A 138 -2.61 -6.67 -16.14
C SER A 138 -3.62 -5.54 -16.27
#